data_AF-A0A2M7E2B9-F1
#
_entry.id   AF-A0A2M7E2B9-F1
#
_cell.length_a   1.000
_cell.length_b   1.000
_cell.length_c   1.000
_cell.angle_alpha   90.00
_cell.angle_beta   90.00
_cell.angle_gamma   90.00
#
_symmetry.space_group_name_H-M   'P 1'
#
loop_
_entity.id
_entity.type
_entity.pdbx_description
1 polymer ?
#
loop_
_entity_poly.entity_id
_entity_poly.type
_entity_poly.pdbx_seq_one_letter_code
_entity_poly.pdbx_strand_id
1 'polypeptide(L)'
;MNFNTKVEILPFENKISHKSKIFLIGSCFSENIAIKFENSKFNIKCNPFGVVYNPVSIFNCFEILKKQKIFTENDIFFENGVWKSFEHHSSFSKVDKNETLQNINNDIINASSFLKKTAHVFITLGTSWIYEHIEKGFV
;
A
#
# COMPACT_ATOMS: atom_id res chain seq x y z
N MET A 1 39.05 4.81 25.39
CA MET A 1 37.97 3.83 25.60
C MET A 1 37.06 3.91 24.38
N ASN A 2 36.80 2.79 23.69
CA ASN A 2 35.92 2.79 22.50
C ASN A 2 34.48 2.53 22.98
N PHE A 3 33.59 3.52 22.81
CA PHE A 3 32.19 3.48 23.29
C PHE A 3 31.21 3.06 22.19
N ASN A 4 31.69 2.32 21.20
CA ASN A 4 30.93 1.88 20.04
C ASN A 4 31.05 0.36 19.87
N THR A 5 29.90 -0.31 19.79
CA THR A 5 29.83 -1.73 19.40
C THR A 5 30.07 -1.82 17.90
N LYS A 6 31.14 -2.51 17.49
CA LYS A 6 31.33 -2.86 16.08
C LYS A 6 30.31 -3.93 15.73
N VAL A 7 29.39 -3.60 14.83
CA VAL A 7 28.43 -4.55 14.25
C VAL A 7 28.91 -4.89 12.85
N GLU A 8 29.24 -6.17 12.62
CA GLU A 8 29.49 -6.67 11.27
C GLU A 8 28.14 -6.87 10.57
N ILE A 9 27.87 -6.05 9.56
CA ILE A 9 26.66 -6.18 8.74
C ILE A 9 27.00 -7.10 7.58
N LEU A 10 26.52 -8.35 7.66
CA LEU A 10 26.65 -9.29 6.55
C LEU A 10 25.88 -8.76 5.32
N PRO A 11 26.45 -8.90 4.12
CA PRO A 11 25.77 -8.47 2.90
C PRO A 11 24.49 -9.27 2.69
N PHE A 12 23.38 -8.58 2.41
CA PHE A 12 22.16 -9.24 1.97
C PHE A 12 22.36 -9.76 0.53
N GLU A 13 22.12 -11.05 0.31
CA GLU A 13 22.37 -11.71 -0.98
C GLU A 13 21.51 -11.10 -2.10
N ASN A 14 20.24 -10.81 -1.81
CA ASN A 14 19.28 -10.28 -2.78
C ASN A 14 19.36 -8.75 -2.86
N LYS A 15 20.41 -8.24 -3.49
CA LYS A 15 20.59 -6.80 -3.70
C LYS A 15 19.49 -6.22 -4.61
N ILE A 16 19.14 -4.97 -4.34
CA ILE A 16 18.23 -4.20 -5.20
C ILE A 16 19.01 -3.74 -6.45
N SER A 17 18.43 -3.96 -7.63
CA SER A 17 18.96 -3.51 -8.92
C SER A 17 17.83 -2.99 -9.80
N HIS A 18 18.12 -2.39 -10.96
CA HIS A 18 17.07 -1.93 -11.88
C HIS A 18 16.20 -3.07 -12.46
N LYS A 19 16.61 -4.34 -12.29
CA LYS A 19 15.78 -5.50 -12.63
C LYS A 19 14.78 -5.85 -11.52
N SER A 20 15.00 -5.35 -10.31
CA SER A 20 14.13 -5.59 -9.16
C SER A 20 12.82 -4.84 -9.32
N LYS A 21 11.71 -5.54 -9.04
CA LYS A 21 10.42 -4.91 -8.81
C LYS A 21 10.24 -4.68 -7.32
N ILE A 22 9.92 -3.45 -6.93
CA ILE A 22 9.87 -3.04 -5.53
C ILE A 22 8.44 -2.62 -5.22
N PHE A 23 7.85 -3.25 -4.21
CA PHE A 23 6.52 -2.90 -3.73
C PHE A 23 6.66 -2.15 -2.42
N LEU A 24 6.06 -0.97 -2.33
CA LEU A 24 6.06 -0.15 -1.12
C LEU A 24 4.63 0.01 -0.62
N ILE A 25 4.40 -0.25 0.65
CA ILE A 25 3.11 -0.02 1.32
C ILE A 25 3.37 0.57 2.70
N GLY A 26 2.54 1.50 3.15
CA GLY A 26 2.72 2.09 4.48
C GLY A 26 2.30 3.54 4.59
N SER A 27 2.94 4.20 5.55
CA SER A 27 2.89 5.63 5.80
C SER A 27 3.39 6.49 4.62
N CYS A 28 3.35 7.81 4.80
CA CYS A 28 3.99 8.77 3.89
C CYS A 28 5.50 8.55 3.72
N PHE A 29 6.17 7.82 4.61
CA PHE A 29 7.57 7.41 4.38
C PHE A 29 7.70 6.52 3.15
N SER A 30 6.74 5.61 2.90
CA SER A 30 6.75 4.78 1.69
C SER A 30 6.71 5.62 0.42
N GLU A 31 5.93 6.71 0.40
CA GLU A 31 5.86 7.64 -0.74
C GLU A 31 7.15 8.42 -0.93
N ASN A 32 7.75 8.92 0.16
CA ASN A 32 9.04 9.61 0.09
C ASN A 32 10.18 8.69 -0.39
N ILE A 33 10.16 7.41 -0.01
CA ILE A 33 11.11 6.42 -0.52
C ILE A 33 10.83 6.12 -1.99
N ALA A 34 9.56 5.98 -2.37
CA ALA A 34 9.12 5.74 -3.74
C ALA A 34 9.61 6.82 -4.70
N ILE A 35 9.49 8.10 -4.34
CA ILE A 35 9.99 9.23 -5.14
C ILE A 35 11.49 9.07 -5.46
N LYS A 36 12.30 8.62 -4.48
CA LYS A 36 13.73 8.40 -4.71
C LYS A 36 13.97 7.25 -5.71
N PHE A 37 13.24 6.14 -5.57
CA PHE A 37 13.31 5.03 -6.51
C PHE A 37 12.87 5.44 -7.92
N GLU A 38 11.78 6.20 -8.06
CA GLU A 38 11.28 6.70 -9.33
C GLU A 38 12.26 7.66 -10.02
N ASN A 39 12.84 8.59 -9.25
CA ASN A 39 13.88 9.49 -9.74
C ASN A 39 15.11 8.73 -10.25
N SER A 40 15.43 7.60 -9.61
CA SER A 40 16.45 6.66 -10.06
C SER A 40 15.95 5.61 -11.06
N LYS A 41 14.74 5.74 -11.63
CA LYS A 41 14.19 4.85 -12.67
C LYS A 41 14.07 3.37 -12.28
N PHE A 42 13.84 3.09 -11.00
CA PHE A 42 13.48 1.73 -10.56
C PHE A 42 12.02 1.40 -10.90
N ASN A 43 11.74 0.11 -11.04
CA ASN A 43 10.40 -0.38 -11.28
C ASN A 43 9.68 -0.60 -9.95
N ILE A 44 8.73 0.26 -9.62
CA ILE A 44 8.05 0.24 -8.33
C ILE A 44 6.52 0.25 -8.44
N LYS A 45 5.85 -0.18 -7.37
CA LYS A 45 4.45 0.13 -7.07
C LYS A 45 4.38 0.60 -5.63
N CYS A 46 3.83 1.78 -5.39
CA CYS A 46 3.70 2.38 -4.06
C CYS A 46 2.24 2.55 -3.69
N ASN A 47 1.89 2.22 -2.44
CA ASN A 47 0.61 2.52 -1.77
C ASN A 47 -0.62 2.37 -2.69
N PRO A 48 -0.94 1.14 -3.17
CA PRO A 48 -2.08 0.94 -4.08
C PRO A 48 -3.45 1.17 -3.45
N PHE A 49 -3.52 1.38 -2.13
CA PHE A 49 -4.71 1.78 -1.38
C PHE A 49 -4.59 3.21 -0.84
N GLY A 50 -3.51 3.91 -1.20
CA GLY A 50 -3.04 5.12 -0.55
C GLY A 50 -2.33 4.85 0.78
N VAL A 51 -2.14 5.89 1.58
CA VAL A 51 -1.39 5.83 2.83
C VAL A 51 -2.15 4.99 3.87
N VAL A 52 -1.60 3.84 4.24
CA VAL A 52 -2.14 2.90 5.24
C VAL A 52 -1.00 2.44 6.14
N TYR A 53 -1.03 2.76 7.43
CA TYR A 53 0.16 2.73 8.28
C TYR A 53 -0.03 2.05 9.65
N ASN A 54 -1.15 1.38 9.86
CA ASN A 54 -1.28 0.42 10.97
C ASN A 54 -1.11 -1.02 10.43
N PRO A 55 -0.57 -1.97 11.22
CA PRO A 55 -0.30 -3.32 10.75
C PRO A 55 -1.52 -4.10 10.25
N VAL A 56 -2.69 -3.91 10.87
CA VAL A 56 -3.91 -4.68 10.56
C VAL A 56 -4.48 -4.27 9.21
N SER A 57 -4.63 -2.97 8.96
CA SER A 57 -5.12 -2.50 7.65
C SER A 57 -4.12 -2.82 6.53
N ILE A 58 -2.80 -2.78 6.79
CA ILE A 58 -1.80 -3.26 5.80
C ILE A 58 -1.98 -4.75 5.49
N PHE A 59 -2.24 -5.58 6.51
CA PHE A 59 -2.55 -6.99 6.31
C PHE A 59 -3.82 -7.17 5.47
N ASN A 60 -4.88 -6.40 5.74
CA ASN A 60 -6.12 -6.40 4.96
C ASN A 60 -5.86 -6.02 3.48
N CYS A 61 -5.01 -5.02 3.21
CA CYS A 61 -4.57 -4.69 1.85
C CYS A 61 -3.93 -5.90 1.15
N PHE A 62 -3.04 -6.63 1.82
CA PHE A 62 -2.44 -7.84 1.24
C PHE A 62 -3.45 -8.95 0.98
N GLU A 63 -4.42 -9.16 1.87
CA GLU A 63 -5.49 -10.13 1.67
C GLU A 63 -6.40 -9.73 0.48
N ILE A 64 -6.71 -8.44 0.32
CA ILE A 64 -7.43 -7.91 -0.84
C ILE A 64 -6.67 -8.21 -2.14
N LEU A 65 -5.36 -7.91 -2.19
CA LEU A 65 -4.53 -8.16 -3.38
C LEU A 65 -4.38 -9.66 -3.68
N LYS A 66 -4.23 -10.47 -2.64
CA LYS A 66 -4.13 -11.93 -2.78
C LYS A 66 -5.40 -12.53 -3.37
N LYS A 67 -6.57 -12.10 -2.87
CA LYS A 67 -7.89 -12.55 -3.35
C LYS A 67 -8.34 -11.86 -4.64
N GLN A 68 -7.66 -10.77 -5.03
CA GLN A 68 -8.09 -9.88 -6.11
C GLN A 68 -9.56 -9.46 -5.92
N LYS A 69 -9.91 -9.02 -4.69
CA LYS A 69 -11.29 -8.65 -4.35
C LYS A 69 -11.80 -7.61 -5.36
N ILE A 70 -12.97 -7.88 -5.93
CA ILE A 70 -13.70 -6.93 -6.78
C ILE A 70 -14.54 -6.06 -5.86
N PHE A 71 -14.31 -4.75 -5.90
CA PHE A 71 -15.12 -3.76 -5.20
C PHE A 71 -16.38 -3.46 -6.02
N THR A 72 -17.50 -3.44 -5.31
CA THR A 72 -18.84 -3.19 -5.85
C THR A 72 -19.45 -1.96 -5.19
N GLU A 73 -20.66 -1.58 -5.60
CA GLU A 73 -21.39 -0.46 -4.99
C GLU A 73 -21.59 -0.62 -3.47
N ASN A 74 -21.62 -1.85 -2.96
CA ASN A 74 -21.77 -2.13 -1.53
C ASN A 74 -20.47 -1.88 -0.72
N ASP A 75 -19.33 -1.75 -1.40
CA ASP A 75 -18.01 -1.51 -0.80
C ASP A 75 -17.62 -0.03 -0.76
N ILE A 76 -18.49 0.84 -1.31
CA ILE A 76 -18.31 2.29 -1.33
C ILE A 76 -19.52 3.01 -0.74
N PHE A 77 -19.34 4.26 -0.34
CA PHE A 77 -20.39 5.10 0.22
C PHE A 77 -20.22 6.54 -0.26
N PHE A 78 -21.32 7.28 -0.35
CA PHE A 78 -21.32 8.67 -0.79
C PHE A 78 -21.37 9.61 0.41
N GLU A 79 -20.37 10.47 0.55
CA GLU A 79 -20.27 11.42 1.65
C GLU A 79 -19.50 12.67 1.20
N ASN A 80 -19.97 13.85 1.59
CA ASN A 80 -19.36 15.15 1.25
C ASN A 80 -19.17 15.35 -0.27
N GLY A 81 -20.11 14.86 -1.08
CA GLY A 81 -20.10 15.06 -2.53
C GLY A 81 -19.22 14.09 -3.31
N VAL A 82 -18.61 13.10 -2.65
CA VAL A 82 -17.73 12.10 -3.31
C VAL A 82 -18.04 10.68 -2.82
N TRP A 83 -17.77 9.71 -3.69
CA TRP A 83 -17.77 8.29 -3.37
C TRP A 83 -16.44 7.88 -2.73
N LYS A 84 -16.51 7.17 -1.62
CA LYS A 84 -15.37 6.78 -0.78
C LYS A 84 -15.40 5.28 -0.50
N SER A 85 -14.26 4.72 -0.10
CA SER A 85 -14.16 3.36 0.44
C SER A 85 -13.42 3.43 1.77
N PHE A 86 -13.85 2.66 2.77
CA PHE A 86 -13.14 2.59 4.05
C PHE A 86 -11.77 1.90 3.94
N GLU A 87 -11.58 1.09 2.91
CA GLU A 87 -10.34 0.36 2.63
C GLU A 87 -9.31 1.19 1.84
N HIS A 88 -9.66 2.44 1.47
CA HIS A 88 -8.83 3.29 0.63
C HIS A 88 -8.67 4.69 1.22
N HIS A 89 -7.48 5.27 1.04
CA HIS A 89 -7.24 6.67 1.34
C HIS A 89 -8.15 7.58 0.50
N SER A 90 -8.44 8.77 1.02
CA SER A 90 -9.34 9.75 0.39
C SER A 90 -8.94 10.15 -1.03
N SER A 91 -7.67 9.99 -1.41
CA SER A 91 -7.15 10.22 -2.77
C SER A 91 -7.82 9.37 -3.85
N PHE A 92 -8.48 8.26 -3.47
CA PHE A 92 -9.24 7.40 -4.38
C PHE A 92 -10.68 7.87 -4.61
N SER A 93 -11.14 8.87 -3.84
CA SER A 93 -12.52 9.33 -3.89
C SER A 93 -12.79 10.17 -5.13
N LYS A 94 -13.91 9.92 -5.81
CA LYS A 94 -14.37 10.72 -6.97
C LYS A 94 -15.83 11.11 -6.84
N VAL A 95 -16.26 12.12 -7.59
CA VAL A 95 -17.68 12.51 -7.66
C VAL A 95 -18.51 11.44 -8.36
N ASP A 96 -17.92 10.76 -9.36
CA ASP A 96 -18.58 9.68 -10.07
C ASP A 96 -18.35 8.31 -9.42
N LYS A 97 -19.44 7.56 -9.26
CA LYS A 97 -19.46 6.23 -8.64
C LYS A 97 -18.67 5.22 -9.46
N ASN A 98 -18.90 5.20 -10.76
CA ASN A 98 -18.32 4.21 -11.67
C ASN A 98 -16.82 4.48 -11.84
N GLU A 99 -16.41 5.73 -11.93
CA GLU A 99 -15.01 6.14 -11.95
C GLU A 99 -14.28 5.67 -10.68
N THR A 100 -14.90 5.85 -9.51
CA THR A 100 -14.34 5.38 -8.23
C THR A 100 -14.11 3.86 -8.25
N LEU A 101 -15.14 3.08 -8.62
CA LEU A 101 -15.05 1.62 -8.67
C LEU A 101 -14.05 1.14 -9.72
N GLN A 102 -14.03 1.76 -10.90
CA GLN A 102 -13.10 1.41 -11.97
C GLN A 102 -11.66 1.65 -11.55
N ASN A 103 -11.37 2.81 -10.94
CA ASN A 103 -10.03 3.14 -10.46
C ASN A 103 -9.55 2.16 -9.40
N ILE A 104 -10.38 1.90 -8.37
CA ILE A 104 -10.07 0.93 -7.31
C ILE A 104 -9.78 -0.45 -7.89
N ASN A 105 -10.69 -0.98 -8.72
CA ASN A 105 -10.55 -2.33 -9.25
C ASN A 105 -9.33 -2.46 -10.20
N ASN A 106 -9.07 -1.45 -11.03
CA ASN A 106 -7.89 -1.42 -11.89
C ASN A 106 -6.60 -1.40 -11.06
N ASP A 107 -6.55 -0.62 -9.99
CA ASP A 107 -5.38 -0.57 -9.11
C ASP A 107 -5.15 -1.89 -8.38
N ILE A 108 -6.21 -2.55 -7.90
CA ILE A 108 -6.12 -3.89 -7.30
C ILE A 108 -5.54 -4.89 -8.28
N ILE A 109 -6.04 -4.93 -9.52
CA ILE A 109 -5.54 -5.85 -10.55
C ILE A 109 -4.06 -5.60 -10.84
N ASN A 110 -3.70 -4.34 -11.07
CA ASN A 110 -2.33 -3.93 -11.39
C ASN A 110 -1.37 -4.21 -10.23
N ALA A 111 -1.75 -3.83 -9.01
CA ALA A 111 -0.97 -4.07 -7.80
C ALA A 111 -0.81 -5.56 -7.50
N SER A 112 -1.86 -6.36 -7.69
CA SER A 112 -1.79 -7.82 -7.49
C SER A 112 -0.84 -8.48 -8.49
N SER A 113 -0.89 -8.07 -9.76
CA SER A 113 0.03 -8.54 -10.81
C SER A 113 1.48 -8.12 -10.53
N PHE A 114 1.68 -6.91 -10.03
CA PHE A 114 2.98 -6.40 -9.64
C PHE A 114 3.54 -7.15 -8.43
N LEU A 115 2.73 -7.34 -7.38
CA LEU A 115 3.11 -8.00 -6.13
C LEU A 115 3.60 -9.43 -6.37
N LYS A 116 2.91 -10.20 -7.24
CA LYS A 116 3.34 -11.56 -7.65
C LYS A 116 4.73 -11.62 -8.28
N LYS A 117 5.23 -10.51 -8.82
CA LYS A 117 6.52 -10.41 -9.52
C LYS A 117 7.54 -9.57 -8.74
N THR A 118 7.22 -9.21 -7.51
CA THR A 118 8.04 -8.34 -6.67
C THR A 118 9.21 -9.11 -6.06
N ALA A 119 10.39 -8.49 -6.07
CA ALA A 119 11.59 -9.04 -5.43
C ALA A 119 11.77 -8.51 -4.00
N HIS A 120 11.28 -7.29 -3.73
CA HIS A 120 11.44 -6.60 -2.46
C HIS A 120 10.14 -5.90 -2.05
N VAL A 121 9.72 -6.12 -0.80
CA VAL A 121 8.56 -5.42 -0.21
C VAL A 121 9.06 -4.54 0.93
N PHE A 122 8.73 -3.25 0.88
CA PHE A 122 8.97 -2.29 1.94
C PHE A 122 7.65 -1.98 2.64
N ILE A 123 7.65 -2.15 3.96
CA ILE A 123 6.50 -1.85 4.81
C ILE A 123 6.91 -0.74 5.79
N THR A 124 6.25 0.41 5.74
CA THR A 124 6.47 1.50 6.70
C THR A 124 5.28 1.66 7.64
N LEU A 125 5.45 1.21 8.88
CA LEU A 125 4.44 1.32 9.93
C LEU A 125 4.50 2.71 10.58
N GLY A 126 3.35 3.24 10.97
CA GLY A 126 3.22 4.57 11.57
C GLY A 126 2.39 4.62 12.86
N THR A 127 1.64 3.57 13.19
CA THR A 127 0.88 3.49 14.45
C THR A 127 0.54 2.05 14.83
N SER A 128 0.38 1.79 16.14
CA SER A 128 -0.22 0.55 16.68
C SER A 128 -1.72 0.68 16.96
N TRP A 129 -2.30 1.87 16.73
CA TRP A 129 -3.71 2.14 16.95
C TRP A 129 -4.52 1.76 15.73
N ILE A 130 -5.66 1.13 15.97
CA ILE A 130 -6.61 0.71 14.96
C ILE A 130 -8.00 1.25 15.30
N TYR A 131 -8.82 1.45 14.28
CA TYR A 131 -10.21 1.85 14.43
C TYR A 131 -11.08 0.83 13.72
N GLU A 132 -12.06 0.31 14.43
CA GLU A 132 -13.00 -0.67 13.89
C GLU A 132 -14.33 0.03 13.58
N HIS A 133 -14.89 -0.25 12.42
CA HIS A 133 -16.22 0.23 12.08
C HIS A 133 -17.28 -0.56 12.85
N ILE A 134 -17.90 0.06 13.86
CA ILE A 134 -18.82 -0.58 14.82
C ILE A 134 -19.87 -1.48 14.14
N GLU A 135 -20.50 -1.02 13.06
CA GLU A 135 -21.58 -1.80 12.41
C GLU A 135 -21.08 -2.93 11.49
N LYS A 136 -19.88 -2.80 10.94
CA LYS A 136 -19.38 -3.67 9.87
C LYS A 136 -18.19 -4.54 10.29
N GLY A 137 -17.58 -4.25 11.44
CA GLY A 137 -16.51 -5.03 12.07
C GLY A 137 -15.18 -5.07 11.31
N PHE A 138 -14.95 -4.18 10.34
CA PHE A 138 -13.67 -4.09 9.63
C PHE A 138 -12.76 -3.04 10.29
N VAL A 139 -11.45 -3.22 10.07
CA VAL A 139 -10.33 -2.41 10.57
C VAL A 139 -9.51 -1.84 9.42
#